data_AF-A0A432VT58-F1
#
_entry.id   AF-A0A432VT58-F1
#
_cell.length_a   1.000
_cell.length_b   1.000
_cell.length_c   1.000
_cell.angle_alpha   90.00
_cell.angle_beta   90.00
_cell.angle_gamma   90.00
#
_symmetry.space_group_name_H-M   'P 1'
#
loop_
_entity.id
_entity.type
_entity.pdbx_description
1 polymer ?
#
loop_
_entity_poly.entity_id
_entity_poly.type
_entity_poly.pdbx_seq_one_letter_code
_entity_poly.pdbx_strand_id
1 'polypeptide(L)'
;MLWVFYFSTKGTIFSISMKRGFFGGVFVFRELFLLVLLGVLVFGLMGPQQFSVVFVNSDNVHTTGLIILITLASLILCLGLFAKTIFKGSLMLEKESTDISIMNTETSLLRIKICVVITFAMLIICVLLMHALGLEHAFIKSIFLGEDLLTARFHNTHFANVPTHFRLMVLFLTSLLAILIGLYGRKLYSTSVIGLMLLVLLYSSSIYGAKGPIIKLIILYFIAFSTGNSKHFLKLFIAFFSISVVTAVLLFFVVRVQIPDLNLTSYFEYLLTRLGIGQVQGVYEQFGVQLRDFSYIFDEIPFSGFFTDPPEYSKDLMMATLGFSKEFEEIGVMNSFFVGKAFAIGGYFLVFVSPVIVAFNYCLIVSFVVCSFRKLLYLPKYSAQIISILFVSSVIAFTGDFNGLLFAKRIFLISFFFGITLIPAYLIAYLSYRNRLIKGVR
;
A
#
# COMPACT_ATOMS: atom_id res chain seq x y z
N MET A 1 18.16 -1.67 -15.03
CA MET A 1 17.05 -1.86 -14.07
C MET A 1 15.90 -2.69 -14.62
N LEU A 2 15.20 -2.27 -15.68
CA LEU A 2 14.06 -3.04 -16.25
C LEU A 2 14.41 -4.49 -16.57
N TRP A 3 15.57 -4.72 -17.20
CA TRP A 3 16.08 -6.07 -17.48
C TRP A 3 16.30 -6.91 -16.21
N VAL A 4 16.88 -6.31 -15.16
CA VAL A 4 17.09 -6.96 -13.85
C VAL A 4 15.75 -7.34 -13.24
N PHE A 5 14.76 -6.43 -13.26
CA PHE A 5 13.41 -6.74 -12.78
C PHE A 5 12.76 -7.87 -13.56
N TYR A 6 12.79 -7.80 -14.89
CA TYR A 6 12.18 -8.81 -15.75
C TYR A 6 12.75 -10.19 -15.48
N PHE A 7 14.08 -10.38 -15.53
CA PHE A 7 14.70 -11.69 -15.35
C PHE A 7 14.60 -12.22 -13.91
N SER A 8 14.80 -11.36 -12.92
CA SER A 8 14.76 -11.74 -11.50
C SER A 8 13.37 -12.17 -11.08
N THR A 9 12.32 -11.46 -11.51
CA THR A 9 10.94 -11.74 -11.10
C THR A 9 10.19 -12.69 -12.02
N LYS A 10 10.72 -13.02 -13.21
CA LYS A 10 10.06 -13.93 -14.18
C LYS A 10 9.59 -15.23 -13.52
N GLY A 11 8.30 -15.52 -13.67
CA GLY A 11 7.67 -16.73 -13.14
C GLY A 11 7.29 -16.67 -11.65
N THR A 12 7.51 -15.54 -10.99
CA THR A 12 7.08 -15.29 -9.61
C THR A 12 5.85 -14.38 -9.57
N ILE A 13 5.18 -14.31 -8.43
CA ILE A 13 4.04 -13.39 -8.18
C ILE A 13 4.41 -11.90 -8.29
N PHE A 14 5.69 -11.55 -8.32
CA PHE A 14 6.14 -10.16 -8.50
C PHE A 14 6.19 -9.75 -9.98
N SER A 15 6.07 -10.72 -10.90
CA SER A 15 6.05 -10.42 -12.33
C SER A 15 4.69 -9.87 -12.79
N ILE A 16 4.71 -9.15 -13.90
CA ILE A 16 3.53 -8.74 -14.66
C ILE A 16 3.53 -9.54 -15.95
N SER A 17 2.45 -10.29 -16.20
CA SER A 17 2.37 -11.20 -17.36
C SER A 17 1.02 -11.09 -18.05
N MET A 18 0.98 -10.30 -19.13
CA MET A 18 -0.17 -10.18 -20.02
C MET A 18 -0.64 -11.55 -20.55
N LYS A 19 0.31 -12.41 -20.95
CA LYS A 19 0.01 -13.75 -21.49
C LYS A 19 -0.68 -14.67 -20.50
N ARG A 20 -0.45 -14.47 -19.20
CA ARG A 20 -1.04 -15.28 -18.11
C ARG A 20 -2.22 -14.55 -17.43
N GLY A 21 -2.59 -13.36 -17.92
CA GLY A 21 -3.55 -12.49 -17.25
C GLY A 21 -3.20 -12.13 -15.80
N PHE A 22 -1.91 -12.18 -15.42
CA PHE A 22 -1.47 -11.98 -14.05
C PHE A 22 -0.89 -10.58 -13.86
N PHE A 23 -1.58 -9.77 -13.05
CA PHE A 23 -1.27 -8.35 -12.81
C PHE A 23 -0.89 -8.04 -11.35
N GLY A 24 -0.60 -9.06 -10.56
CA GLY A 24 -0.29 -8.90 -9.14
C GLY A 24 0.94 -8.03 -8.87
N GLY A 25 1.96 -8.09 -9.73
CA GLY A 25 3.20 -7.30 -9.61
C GLY A 25 3.09 -5.82 -9.95
N VAL A 26 1.93 -5.30 -10.36
CA VAL A 26 1.79 -3.91 -10.85
C VAL A 26 2.12 -2.87 -9.78
N PHE A 27 1.69 -3.08 -8.53
CA PHE A 27 1.98 -2.13 -7.44
C PHE A 27 3.44 -2.16 -7.01
N VAL A 28 4.07 -3.33 -7.01
CA VAL A 28 5.52 -3.47 -6.80
C VAL A 28 6.27 -2.73 -7.90
N PHE A 29 5.88 -2.91 -9.17
CA PHE A 29 6.47 -2.19 -10.28
C PHE A 29 6.30 -0.68 -10.16
N ARG A 30 5.08 -0.20 -9.86
CA ARG A 30 4.78 1.22 -9.63
C ARG A 30 5.72 1.79 -8.57
N GLU A 31 5.89 1.11 -7.46
CA GLU A 31 6.73 1.62 -6.38
C GLU A 31 8.22 1.69 -6.75
N LEU A 32 8.76 0.61 -7.30
CA LEU A 32 10.18 0.56 -7.66
C LEU A 32 10.55 1.50 -8.81
N PHE A 33 9.69 1.59 -9.84
CA PHE A 33 10.00 2.34 -11.06
C PHE A 33 9.42 3.76 -11.08
N LEU A 34 8.17 3.94 -10.67
CA LEU A 34 7.50 5.24 -10.74
C LEU A 34 7.81 6.09 -9.51
N LEU A 35 7.86 5.51 -8.31
CA LEU A 35 8.14 6.29 -7.09
C LEU A 35 9.65 6.45 -6.86
N VAL A 36 10.40 5.35 -6.87
CA VAL A 36 11.84 5.39 -6.54
C VAL A 36 12.70 5.77 -7.75
N LEU A 37 12.71 4.95 -8.81
CA LEU A 37 13.63 5.17 -9.94
C LEU A 37 13.39 6.51 -10.64
N LEU A 38 12.13 6.83 -10.97
CA LEU A 38 11.79 8.12 -11.57
C LEU A 38 12.18 9.28 -10.65
N GLY A 39 11.92 9.16 -9.34
CA GLY A 39 12.31 10.17 -8.35
C GLY A 39 13.82 10.43 -8.38
N VAL A 40 14.64 9.38 -8.39
CA VAL A 40 16.11 9.50 -8.47
C VAL A 40 16.55 10.14 -9.79
N LEU A 41 15.97 9.74 -10.92
CA LEU A 41 16.32 10.29 -12.23
C LEU A 41 15.96 11.76 -12.34
N VAL A 42 14.75 12.15 -11.93
CA VAL A 42 14.30 13.55 -11.98
C VAL A 42 15.16 14.41 -11.06
N PHE A 43 15.40 13.94 -9.82
CA PHE A 43 16.23 14.68 -8.86
C PHE A 43 17.67 14.85 -9.35
N GLY A 44 18.23 13.82 -9.98
CA GLY A 44 19.57 13.87 -10.58
C GLY A 44 19.68 14.77 -11.82
N LEU A 45 18.62 14.90 -12.63
CA LEU A 45 18.60 15.73 -13.83
C LEU A 45 18.32 17.21 -13.53
N MET A 46 17.39 17.48 -12.60
CA MET A 46 16.94 18.84 -12.26
C MET A 46 17.84 19.51 -11.21
N GLY A 47 18.63 18.73 -10.47
CA GLY A 47 19.51 19.23 -9.42
C GLY A 47 18.77 19.65 -8.14
N PRO A 48 19.50 19.89 -7.04
CA PRO A 48 18.88 20.19 -5.74
C PRO A 48 18.24 21.58 -5.71
N GLN A 49 18.65 22.54 -6.54
CA GLN A 49 18.13 23.92 -6.48
C GLN A 49 16.65 24.04 -6.85
N GLN A 50 16.10 23.06 -7.58
CA GLN A 50 14.70 23.08 -8.01
C GLN A 50 13.74 22.48 -6.98
N PHE A 51 14.27 21.95 -5.88
CA PHE A 51 13.49 21.28 -4.84
C PHE A 51 13.68 21.93 -3.49
N SER A 52 12.69 21.78 -2.61
CA SER A 52 12.74 22.27 -1.24
C SER A 52 13.65 21.37 -0.39
N VAL A 53 14.97 21.50 -0.58
CA VAL A 53 15.99 20.75 0.15
C VAL A 53 16.98 21.68 0.85
N VAL A 54 17.50 21.26 1.99
CA VAL A 54 18.34 22.11 2.87
C VAL A 54 19.79 21.63 2.92
N PHE A 55 20.03 20.33 3.12
CA PHE A 55 21.38 19.80 3.31
C PHE A 55 21.94 19.06 2.09
N VAL A 56 21.29 19.20 0.95
CA VAL A 56 21.61 18.47 -0.28
C VAL A 56 22.49 19.32 -1.20
N ASN A 57 23.77 18.95 -1.28
CA ASN A 57 24.73 19.56 -2.21
C ASN A 57 24.81 18.77 -3.52
N SER A 58 25.23 19.42 -4.61
CA SER A 58 25.39 18.79 -5.95
C SER A 58 26.23 17.51 -5.92
N ASP A 59 27.30 17.49 -5.14
CA ASP A 59 28.20 16.34 -5.03
C ASP A 59 27.54 15.15 -4.30
N ASN A 60 26.66 15.45 -3.33
CA ASN A 60 25.90 14.45 -2.58
C ASN A 60 24.75 13.86 -3.40
N VAL A 61 24.22 14.60 -4.38
CA VAL A 61 23.14 14.11 -5.26
C VAL A 61 23.61 12.89 -6.04
N HIS A 62 24.79 12.95 -6.67
CA HIS A 62 25.28 11.85 -7.49
C HIS A 62 25.60 10.60 -6.67
N THR A 63 26.29 10.78 -5.54
CA THR A 63 26.66 9.66 -4.65
C THR A 63 25.43 9.00 -4.03
N THR A 64 24.49 9.81 -3.52
CA THR A 64 23.24 9.29 -2.93
C THR A 64 22.37 8.62 -3.99
N GLY A 65 22.24 9.20 -5.18
CA GLY A 65 21.52 8.61 -6.29
C GLY A 65 22.07 7.24 -6.68
N LEU A 66 23.41 7.09 -6.73
CA LEU A 66 24.07 5.82 -6.99
C LEU A 66 23.78 4.78 -5.89
N ILE A 67 23.84 5.17 -4.61
CA ILE A 67 23.49 4.30 -3.49
C ILE A 67 22.03 3.80 -3.61
N ILE A 68 21.09 4.69 -3.93
CA ILE A 68 19.68 4.31 -4.12
C ILE A 68 19.54 3.32 -5.29
N LEU A 69 20.26 3.54 -6.40
CA LEU A 69 20.20 2.62 -7.55
C LEU A 69 20.80 1.25 -7.23
N ILE A 70 21.94 1.17 -6.52
CA ILE A 70 22.54 -0.11 -6.12
C ILE A 70 21.61 -0.86 -5.17
N THR A 71 21.08 -0.18 -4.15
CA THR A 71 20.17 -0.79 -3.17
C THR A 71 18.85 -1.23 -3.81
N LEU A 72 18.31 -0.46 -4.76
CA LEU A 72 17.15 -0.84 -5.55
C LEU A 72 17.42 -2.09 -6.43
N ALA A 73 18.59 -2.17 -7.06
CA ALA A 73 18.96 -3.34 -7.87
C ALA A 73 19.12 -4.58 -7.00
N SER A 74 19.78 -4.43 -5.85
CA SER A 74 19.95 -5.48 -4.83
C SER A 74 18.60 -5.97 -4.31
N LEU A 75 17.66 -5.07 -4.00
CA LEU A 75 16.31 -5.41 -3.58
C LEU A 75 15.58 -6.27 -4.63
N ILE A 76 15.62 -5.85 -5.90
CA ILE A 76 14.98 -6.57 -7.01
C ILE A 76 15.57 -7.97 -7.18
N LEU A 77 16.90 -8.11 -7.11
CA LEU A 77 17.59 -9.39 -7.18
C LEU A 77 17.18 -10.30 -6.01
N CYS A 78 17.17 -9.76 -4.78
CA CYS A 78 16.80 -10.52 -3.58
C CYS A 78 15.34 -10.95 -3.60
N LEU A 79 14.39 -10.09 -4.02
CA LEU A 79 12.99 -10.46 -4.18
C LEU A 79 12.82 -11.65 -5.14
N GLY A 80 13.52 -11.62 -6.27
CA GLY A 80 13.52 -12.71 -7.24
C GLY A 80 14.14 -14.00 -6.69
N LEU A 81 15.30 -13.88 -6.01
CA LEU A 81 16.03 -15.00 -5.43
C LEU A 81 15.21 -15.68 -4.34
N PHE A 82 14.71 -14.94 -3.35
CA PHE A 82 13.93 -15.50 -2.25
C PHE A 82 12.60 -16.11 -2.71
N ALA A 83 11.93 -15.50 -3.68
CA ALA A 83 10.72 -16.08 -4.26
C ALA A 83 10.97 -17.42 -4.96
N LYS A 84 12.11 -17.58 -5.65
CA LYS A 84 12.45 -18.80 -6.41
C LYS A 84 13.06 -19.90 -5.56
N THR A 85 13.72 -19.56 -4.45
CA THR A 85 14.46 -20.50 -3.60
C THR A 85 13.68 -20.80 -2.32
N ILE A 86 13.68 -19.88 -1.35
CA ILE A 86 13.12 -20.06 0.00
C ILE A 86 11.60 -20.21 -0.04
N PHE A 87 10.92 -19.33 -0.76
CA PHE A 87 9.45 -19.27 -0.78
C PHE A 87 8.83 -19.84 -2.07
N LYS A 88 9.54 -20.76 -2.72
CA LYS A 88 9.14 -21.38 -4.00
C LYS A 88 7.70 -21.92 -3.96
N GLY A 89 7.31 -22.55 -2.86
CA GLY A 89 5.99 -23.19 -2.70
C GLY A 89 4.82 -22.21 -2.76
N SER A 90 5.00 -20.97 -2.31
CA SER A 90 3.95 -19.95 -2.21
C SER A 90 4.08 -18.84 -3.26
N LEU A 91 5.29 -18.48 -3.70
CA LEU A 91 5.52 -17.28 -4.53
C LEU A 91 5.84 -17.59 -6.01
N MET A 92 6.02 -18.85 -6.39
CA MET A 92 6.10 -19.23 -7.81
C MET A 92 4.71 -19.32 -8.43
N LEU A 93 4.53 -18.67 -9.57
CA LEU A 93 3.33 -18.82 -10.38
C LEU A 93 3.34 -20.21 -11.02
N GLU A 94 2.37 -21.03 -10.65
CA GLU A 94 2.09 -22.25 -11.41
C GLU A 94 1.60 -21.87 -12.81
N LYS A 95 1.95 -22.68 -13.83
CA LYS A 95 1.30 -22.57 -15.13
C LYS A 95 -0.21 -22.75 -14.90
N GLU A 96 -1.04 -22.10 -15.71
CA GLU A 96 -2.50 -22.33 -15.75
C GLU A 96 -2.79 -23.81 -16.07
N SER A 97 -2.60 -24.72 -15.11
CA SER A 97 -3.46 -25.89 -15.00
C SER A 97 -4.82 -25.32 -14.65
N THR A 98 -5.79 -25.49 -15.53
CA THR A 98 -7.16 -26.02 -15.26
C THR A 98 -7.75 -25.90 -13.84
N ASP A 99 -7.38 -24.91 -13.03
CA ASP A 99 -7.75 -24.77 -11.60
C ASP A 99 -8.74 -23.62 -11.39
N ILE A 100 -8.99 -22.81 -12.43
CA ILE A 100 -10.15 -21.92 -12.45
C ILE A 100 -11.46 -22.74 -12.37
N SER A 101 -11.43 -24.04 -12.73
CA SER A 101 -12.56 -24.96 -12.50
C SER A 101 -12.68 -25.47 -11.06
N ILE A 102 -11.66 -25.33 -10.20
CA ILE A 102 -11.73 -25.74 -8.77
C ILE A 102 -12.50 -24.71 -7.91
N MET A 103 -12.73 -23.50 -8.44
CA MET A 103 -13.69 -22.54 -7.86
C MET A 103 -15.15 -23.06 -7.84
N ASN A 104 -15.43 -24.24 -8.40
CA ASN A 104 -16.77 -24.83 -8.42
C ASN A 104 -17.15 -25.56 -7.12
N THR A 105 -16.31 -25.58 -6.09
CA THR A 105 -16.78 -26.04 -4.78
C THR A 105 -17.61 -24.92 -4.13
N GLU A 106 -18.93 -25.12 -4.04
CA GLU A 106 -19.87 -24.17 -3.39
C GLU A 106 -19.40 -23.69 -2.01
N THR A 107 -18.65 -24.55 -1.31
CA THR A 107 -18.06 -24.28 0.00
C THR A 107 -17.01 -23.16 -0.03
N SER A 108 -16.19 -23.07 -1.08
CA SER A 108 -15.18 -22.01 -1.22
C SER A 108 -15.84 -20.65 -1.52
N LEU A 109 -16.85 -20.63 -2.41
CA LEU A 109 -17.63 -19.42 -2.71
C LEU A 109 -18.40 -18.91 -1.50
N LEU A 110 -18.98 -19.80 -0.69
CA LEU A 110 -19.65 -19.44 0.55
C LEU A 110 -18.68 -18.78 1.54
N ARG A 111 -17.47 -19.33 1.71
CA ARG A 111 -16.43 -18.75 2.58
C ARG A 111 -16.01 -17.35 2.11
N ILE A 112 -15.81 -17.16 0.80
CA ILE A 112 -15.48 -15.84 0.24
C ILE A 112 -16.63 -14.87 0.47
N LYS A 113 -17.88 -15.30 0.23
CA LYS A 113 -19.08 -14.48 0.48
C LYS A 113 -19.10 -13.98 1.92
N ILE A 114 -18.96 -14.89 2.88
CA ILE A 114 -18.90 -14.56 4.31
C ILE A 114 -17.72 -13.63 4.61
N CYS A 115 -16.54 -13.89 4.06
CA CYS A 115 -15.37 -13.02 4.21
C CYS A 115 -15.64 -11.59 3.72
N VAL A 116 -16.30 -11.42 2.56
CA VAL A 116 -16.69 -10.11 2.03
C VAL A 116 -17.66 -9.40 2.99
N VAL A 117 -18.69 -10.10 3.46
CA VAL A 117 -19.66 -9.53 4.42
C VAL A 117 -18.99 -9.08 5.71
N ILE A 118 -18.10 -9.90 6.28
CA ILE A 118 -17.40 -9.56 7.53
C ILE A 118 -16.45 -8.38 7.30
N THR A 119 -15.70 -8.38 6.20
CA THR A 119 -14.80 -7.26 5.87
C THR A 119 -15.60 -5.95 5.70
N PHE A 120 -16.76 -6.03 5.03
CA PHE A 120 -17.65 -4.89 4.86
C PHE A 120 -18.27 -4.40 6.17
N ALA A 121 -18.77 -5.32 7.01
CA ALA A 121 -19.34 -4.99 8.31
C ALA A 121 -18.29 -4.36 9.24
N MET A 122 -17.07 -4.93 9.28
CA MET A 122 -15.97 -4.38 10.06
C MET A 122 -15.55 -2.98 9.58
N LEU A 123 -15.60 -2.72 8.26
CA LEU A 123 -15.34 -1.39 7.73
C LEU A 123 -16.36 -0.38 8.22
N ILE A 124 -17.66 -0.71 8.15
CA ILE A 124 -18.73 0.14 8.66
C ILE A 124 -18.54 0.41 10.16
N ILE A 125 -18.29 -0.64 10.95
CA ILE A 125 -18.07 -0.51 12.40
C ILE A 125 -16.88 0.41 12.68
N CYS A 126 -15.74 0.23 11.99
CA CYS A 126 -14.57 1.09 12.17
C CYS A 126 -14.88 2.55 11.84
N VAL A 127 -15.60 2.81 10.74
CA VAL A 127 -15.95 4.17 10.32
C VAL A 127 -16.91 4.84 11.30
N LEU A 128 -17.94 4.11 11.76
CA LEU A 128 -18.87 4.62 12.78
C LEU A 128 -18.16 4.93 14.09
N LEU A 129 -17.23 4.07 14.53
CA LEU A 129 -16.41 4.32 15.72
C LEU A 129 -15.50 5.53 15.55
N MET A 130 -14.88 5.71 14.38
CA MET A 130 -14.07 6.92 14.12
C MET A 130 -14.91 8.19 14.19
N HIS A 131 -16.12 8.19 13.62
CA HIS A 131 -17.05 9.31 13.73
C HIS A 131 -17.47 9.58 15.19
N ALA A 132 -17.76 8.52 15.95
CA ALA A 132 -18.08 8.64 17.37
C ALA A 132 -16.92 9.21 18.21
N LEU A 133 -15.67 8.99 17.78
CA LEU A 133 -14.46 9.55 18.39
C LEU A 133 -14.12 10.98 17.89
N GLY A 134 -15.04 11.64 17.18
CA GLY A 134 -14.91 13.03 16.75
C GLY A 134 -14.24 13.23 15.39
N LEU A 135 -14.05 12.16 14.60
CA LEU A 135 -13.51 12.30 13.25
C LEU A 135 -14.59 12.74 12.27
N GLU A 136 -14.34 13.82 11.55
CA GLU A 136 -15.27 14.37 10.56
C GLU A 136 -14.80 14.03 9.14
N HIS A 137 -15.72 13.99 8.16
CA HIS A 137 -15.30 13.72 6.79
C HIS A 137 -14.75 15.00 6.13
N ALA A 138 -13.43 15.08 5.93
CA ALA A 138 -12.74 16.33 5.57
C ALA A 138 -13.28 16.99 4.28
N PHE A 139 -13.56 16.23 3.22
CA PHE A 139 -14.12 16.81 1.98
C PHE A 139 -15.56 17.33 2.15
N ILE A 140 -16.39 16.63 2.94
CA ILE A 140 -17.78 17.04 3.16
C ILE A 140 -17.76 18.32 3.99
N LYS A 141 -16.93 18.35 5.03
CA LYS A 141 -16.72 19.55 5.84
C LYS A 141 -16.29 20.75 5.00
N SER A 142 -15.28 20.55 4.15
CA SER A 142 -14.77 21.62 3.29
C SER A 142 -15.80 22.12 2.27
N ILE A 143 -16.59 21.24 1.67
CA ILE A 143 -17.61 21.61 0.67
C ILE A 143 -18.82 22.31 1.32
N PHE A 144 -19.32 21.79 2.43
CA PHE A 144 -20.58 22.27 3.03
C PHE A 144 -20.40 23.41 4.03
N LEU A 145 -19.28 23.44 4.76
CA LEU A 145 -19.00 24.48 5.77
C LEU A 145 -18.03 25.55 5.27
N GLY A 146 -17.48 25.39 4.06
CA GLY A 146 -16.51 26.33 3.48
C GLY A 146 -15.16 26.36 4.21
N GLU A 147 -14.90 25.42 5.11
CA GLU A 147 -13.59 25.28 5.76
C GLU A 147 -12.52 24.86 4.74
N ASP A 148 -11.30 25.38 4.91
CA ASP A 148 -10.18 24.92 4.11
C ASP A 148 -9.94 23.41 4.34
N LEU A 149 -9.61 22.68 3.27
CA LEU A 149 -9.39 21.24 3.38
C LEU A 149 -8.20 20.94 4.30
N LEU A 150 -7.19 21.82 4.34
CA LEU A 150 -6.04 21.62 5.24
C LEU A 150 -6.47 21.72 6.71
N THR A 151 -7.30 22.71 7.08
CA THR A 151 -7.75 22.86 8.47
C THR A 151 -8.59 21.66 8.92
N ALA A 152 -9.50 21.17 8.07
CA ALA A 152 -10.26 19.95 8.36
C ALA A 152 -9.35 18.71 8.52
N ARG A 153 -8.26 18.63 7.76
CA ARG A 153 -7.27 17.54 7.87
C ARG A 153 -6.44 17.63 9.14
N PHE A 154 -6.01 18.83 9.52
CA PHE A 154 -5.29 19.07 10.77
C PHE A 154 -6.18 18.73 11.97
N HIS A 155 -7.44 19.16 11.95
CA HIS A 155 -8.43 18.81 12.97
C HIS A 155 -8.53 17.27 13.16
N ASN A 156 -8.74 16.54 12.07
CA ASN A 156 -8.83 15.08 12.12
C ASN A 156 -7.53 14.37 12.51
N THR A 157 -6.38 15.03 12.34
CA THR A 157 -5.08 14.43 12.62
C THR A 157 -4.72 14.56 14.09
N HIS A 158 -4.95 15.75 14.67
CA HIS A 158 -4.48 16.14 16.01
C HIS A 158 -5.58 16.20 17.07
N PHE A 159 -6.81 16.57 16.70
CA PHE A 159 -7.90 16.80 17.65
C PHE A 159 -8.89 15.64 17.72
N ALA A 160 -9.01 14.85 16.64
CA ALA A 160 -9.81 13.63 16.70
C ALA A 160 -9.12 12.57 17.56
N ASN A 161 -9.84 12.03 18.55
CA ASN A 161 -9.36 10.99 19.47
C ASN A 161 -9.35 9.60 18.81
N VAL A 162 -8.94 9.51 17.55
CA VAL A 162 -8.90 8.25 16.78
C VAL A 162 -7.52 7.63 16.88
N PRO A 163 -7.38 6.45 17.54
CA PRO A 163 -6.10 5.76 17.61
C PRO A 163 -5.55 5.44 16.21
N THR A 164 -4.24 5.56 16.05
CA THR A 164 -3.54 5.32 14.77
C THR A 164 -3.80 3.92 14.20
N HIS A 165 -4.02 2.93 15.07
CA HIS A 165 -4.38 1.57 14.68
C HIS A 165 -5.72 1.47 13.92
N PHE A 166 -6.72 2.32 14.22
CA PHE A 166 -7.96 2.35 13.45
C PHE A 166 -7.72 2.83 12.02
N ARG A 167 -6.82 3.82 11.84
CA ARG A 167 -6.44 4.29 10.50
C ARG A 167 -5.83 3.17 9.66
N LEU A 168 -4.93 2.38 10.27
CA LEU A 168 -4.34 1.20 9.64
C LEU A 168 -5.36 0.11 9.35
N MET A 169 -6.31 -0.16 10.25
CA MET A 169 -7.37 -1.14 10.03
C MET A 169 -8.29 -0.74 8.87
N VAL A 170 -8.67 0.54 8.78
CA VAL A 170 -9.45 1.04 7.64
C VAL A 170 -8.69 0.89 6.33
N LEU A 171 -7.37 1.17 6.32
CA LEU A 171 -6.52 0.94 5.15
C LEU A 171 -6.52 -0.54 4.72
N PHE A 172 -6.42 -1.47 5.68
CA PHE A 172 -6.44 -2.91 5.41
C PHE A 172 -7.82 -3.37 4.91
N LEU A 173 -8.90 -2.97 5.60
CA LEU A 173 -10.28 -3.32 5.25
C LEU A 173 -10.66 -2.81 3.87
N THR A 174 -10.38 -1.54 3.57
CA THR A 174 -10.69 -0.94 2.27
C THR A 174 -9.90 -1.62 1.15
N SER A 175 -8.61 -1.86 1.34
CA SER A 175 -7.75 -2.52 0.33
C SER A 175 -8.20 -3.96 0.07
N LEU A 176 -8.45 -4.75 1.13
CA LEU A 176 -8.91 -6.13 1.00
C LEU A 176 -10.30 -6.20 0.35
N LEU A 177 -11.25 -5.37 0.79
CA LEU A 177 -12.61 -5.36 0.26
C LEU A 177 -12.63 -4.94 -1.22
N ALA A 178 -11.85 -3.94 -1.63
CA ALA A 178 -11.73 -3.55 -3.03
C ALA A 178 -11.22 -4.71 -3.92
N ILE A 179 -10.23 -5.48 -3.43
CA ILE A 179 -9.71 -6.65 -4.14
C ILE A 179 -10.77 -7.76 -4.24
N LEU A 180 -11.45 -8.08 -3.13
CA LEU A 180 -12.44 -9.16 -3.09
C LEU A 180 -13.68 -8.84 -3.95
N ILE A 181 -14.18 -7.60 -3.91
CA ILE A 181 -15.29 -7.16 -4.77
C ILE A 181 -14.83 -7.13 -6.24
N GLY A 182 -13.62 -6.65 -6.53
CA GLY A 182 -13.07 -6.67 -7.89
C GLY A 182 -13.03 -8.09 -8.46
N LEU A 183 -12.45 -9.05 -7.73
CA LEU A 183 -12.31 -10.44 -8.20
C LEU A 183 -13.62 -11.23 -8.22
N TYR A 184 -14.48 -11.06 -7.20
CA TYR A 184 -15.61 -11.97 -6.97
C TYR A 184 -16.98 -11.29 -6.90
N GLY A 185 -17.05 -9.95 -6.85
CA GLY A 185 -18.28 -9.21 -6.62
C GLY A 185 -19.41 -9.63 -7.56
N ARG A 186 -19.15 -9.67 -8.88
CA ARG A 186 -20.15 -10.05 -9.90
C ARG A 186 -20.64 -11.49 -9.80
N LYS A 187 -19.84 -12.40 -9.20
CA LYS A 187 -20.24 -13.80 -9.00
C LYS A 187 -21.07 -13.99 -7.74
N LEU A 188 -20.87 -13.14 -6.72
CA LEU A 188 -21.42 -13.33 -5.39
C LEU A 188 -22.64 -12.44 -5.07
N TYR A 189 -22.75 -11.28 -5.73
CA TYR A 189 -23.69 -10.22 -5.36
C TYR A 189 -24.33 -9.56 -6.58
N SER A 190 -25.50 -8.96 -6.39
CA SER A 190 -26.16 -8.12 -7.39
C SER A 190 -25.39 -6.82 -7.62
N THR A 191 -25.62 -6.18 -8.77
CA THR A 191 -25.02 -4.89 -9.13
C THR A 191 -25.31 -3.78 -8.11
N SER A 192 -26.53 -3.77 -7.54
CA SER A 192 -26.93 -2.81 -6.50
C SER A 192 -26.10 -2.96 -5.21
N VAL A 193 -25.89 -4.20 -4.75
CA VAL A 193 -25.07 -4.49 -3.55
C VAL A 193 -23.62 -4.11 -3.79
N ILE A 194 -23.07 -4.41 -4.97
CA ILE A 194 -21.72 -3.99 -5.35
C ILE A 194 -21.61 -2.46 -5.35
N GLY A 195 -22.61 -1.75 -5.90
CA GLY A 195 -22.66 -0.29 -5.90
C GLY A 195 -22.64 0.31 -4.49
N LEU A 196 -23.43 -0.24 -3.57
CA LEU A 196 -23.43 0.15 -2.16
C LEU A 196 -22.05 -0.05 -1.51
N MET A 197 -21.44 -1.22 -1.72
CA MET A 197 -20.12 -1.51 -1.15
C MET A 197 -19.02 -0.58 -1.71
N LEU A 198 -19.08 -0.25 -3.00
CA LEU A 198 -18.16 0.70 -3.62
C LEU A 198 -18.35 2.12 -3.08
N LEU A 199 -19.59 2.54 -2.82
CA LEU A 199 -19.89 3.84 -2.21
C LEU A 199 -19.28 3.96 -0.81
N VAL A 200 -19.48 2.94 0.04
CA VAL A 200 -18.88 2.89 1.38
C VAL A 200 -17.34 2.84 1.30
N LEU A 201 -16.77 2.09 0.36
CA LEU A 201 -15.32 2.07 0.13
C LEU A 201 -14.77 3.45 -0.20
N LEU A 202 -15.40 4.16 -1.14
CA LEU A 202 -15.01 5.51 -1.53
C LEU A 202 -15.10 6.46 -0.33
N TYR A 203 -16.24 6.48 0.36
CA TYR A 203 -16.46 7.31 1.55
C TYR A 203 -15.39 7.07 2.62
N SER A 204 -15.13 5.80 2.94
CA SER A 204 -14.18 5.41 3.99
C SER A 204 -12.75 5.83 3.63
N SER A 205 -12.40 5.76 2.35
CA SER A 205 -11.07 6.13 1.85
C SER A 205 -10.83 7.63 1.74
N SER A 206 -11.91 8.40 1.54
CA SER A 206 -11.87 9.86 1.41
C SER A 206 -11.98 10.59 2.75
N ILE A 207 -12.24 9.88 3.84
CA ILE A 207 -12.57 10.46 5.15
C ILE A 207 -11.47 11.42 5.66
N TYR A 208 -10.20 11.09 5.44
CA TYR A 208 -9.04 11.92 5.82
C TYR A 208 -8.69 13.03 4.82
N GLY A 209 -9.50 13.25 3.78
CA GLY A 209 -9.26 14.32 2.79
C GLY A 209 -8.09 14.05 1.83
N ALA A 210 -7.50 12.86 1.88
CA ALA A 210 -6.36 12.50 1.02
C ALA A 210 -6.85 11.92 -0.32
N LYS A 211 -6.28 12.43 -1.42
CA LYS A 211 -6.67 12.02 -2.79
C LYS A 211 -6.05 10.67 -3.19
N GLY A 212 -4.84 10.38 -2.71
CA GLY A 212 -4.07 9.17 -3.05
C GLY A 212 -4.77 7.84 -2.71
N PRO A 213 -5.33 7.67 -1.49
CA PRO A 213 -6.05 6.45 -1.12
C PRO A 213 -7.21 6.09 -2.05
N ILE A 214 -8.00 7.08 -2.49
CA ILE A 214 -9.13 6.89 -3.41
C ILE A 214 -8.64 6.34 -4.75
N ILE A 215 -7.66 7.00 -5.35
CA ILE A 215 -7.06 6.60 -6.65
C ILE A 215 -6.51 5.17 -6.53
N LYS A 216 -5.78 4.88 -5.45
CA LYS A 216 -5.20 3.56 -5.20
C LYS A 216 -6.28 2.48 -5.11
N LEU A 217 -7.41 2.73 -4.44
CA LEU A 217 -8.52 1.77 -4.34
C LEU A 217 -9.22 1.54 -5.67
N ILE A 218 -9.41 2.60 -6.47
CA ILE A 218 -9.95 2.49 -7.82
C ILE A 218 -9.04 1.60 -8.67
N ILE A 219 -7.73 1.85 -8.67
CA ILE A 219 -6.74 1.03 -9.38
C ILE A 219 -6.77 -0.42 -8.88
N LEU A 220 -6.80 -0.65 -7.57
CA LEU A 220 -6.89 -2.00 -6.97
C LEU A 220 -8.12 -2.75 -7.47
N TYR A 221 -9.29 -2.11 -7.41
CA TYR A 221 -10.55 -2.68 -7.87
C TYR A 221 -10.46 -3.07 -9.35
N PHE A 222 -9.97 -2.18 -10.22
CA PHE A 222 -9.86 -2.44 -11.66
C PHE A 222 -8.85 -3.53 -12.01
N ILE A 223 -7.70 -3.58 -11.32
CA ILE A 223 -6.71 -4.64 -11.53
C ILE A 223 -7.28 -6.00 -11.08
N ALA A 224 -7.90 -6.04 -9.90
CA ALA A 224 -8.58 -7.22 -9.38
C ALA A 224 -9.68 -7.69 -10.35
N PHE A 225 -10.52 -6.77 -10.81
CA PHE A 225 -11.60 -7.04 -11.76
C PHE A 225 -11.10 -7.55 -13.12
N SER A 226 -10.02 -6.96 -13.65
CA SER A 226 -9.43 -7.36 -14.93
C SER A 226 -8.77 -8.72 -14.85
N THR A 227 -8.13 -9.02 -13.72
CA THR A 227 -7.52 -10.34 -13.46
C THR A 227 -8.58 -11.43 -13.39
N GLY A 228 -9.76 -11.14 -12.80
CA GLY A 228 -10.90 -12.05 -12.76
C GLY A 228 -11.60 -12.26 -14.12
N ASN A 229 -11.45 -11.33 -15.07
CA ASN A 229 -12.17 -11.29 -16.35
C ASN A 229 -11.23 -11.07 -17.56
N SER A 230 -10.24 -11.95 -17.71
CA SER A 230 -9.18 -11.83 -18.74
C SER A 230 -9.69 -11.68 -20.19
N LYS A 231 -10.88 -12.23 -20.51
CA LYS A 231 -11.50 -12.14 -21.85
C LYS A 231 -11.88 -10.72 -22.30
N HIS A 232 -11.89 -9.75 -21.39
CA HIS A 232 -12.27 -8.36 -21.69
C HIS A 232 -11.18 -7.34 -21.36
N PHE A 233 -9.92 -7.77 -21.24
CA PHE A 233 -8.82 -6.90 -20.83
C PHE A 233 -8.75 -5.58 -21.62
N LEU A 234 -8.89 -5.61 -22.95
CA LEU A 234 -8.84 -4.40 -23.78
C LEU A 234 -9.97 -3.41 -23.46
N LYS A 235 -11.21 -3.90 -23.30
CA LYS A 235 -12.36 -3.06 -22.93
C LYS A 235 -12.19 -2.46 -21.54
N LEU A 236 -11.62 -3.22 -20.62
CA LEU A 236 -11.33 -2.77 -19.25
C LEU A 236 -10.17 -1.79 -19.19
N PHE A 237 -9.15 -1.97 -20.02
CA PHE A 237 -8.05 -1.04 -20.17
C PHE A 237 -8.54 0.31 -20.71
N ILE A 238 -9.41 0.30 -21.72
CA ILE A 238 -10.04 1.53 -22.24
C ILE A 238 -10.88 2.20 -21.16
N ALA A 239 -11.73 1.46 -20.45
CA ALA A 239 -12.54 2.01 -19.36
C ALA A 239 -11.68 2.61 -18.23
N PHE A 240 -10.61 1.91 -17.84
CA PHE A 240 -9.65 2.38 -16.86
C PHE A 240 -8.92 3.65 -17.32
N PHE A 241 -8.52 3.71 -18.59
CA PHE A 241 -7.89 4.89 -19.17
C PHE A 241 -8.85 6.08 -19.14
N SER A 242 -10.09 5.90 -19.58
CA SER A 242 -11.12 6.95 -19.51
C SER A 242 -11.36 7.44 -18.09
N ILE A 243 -11.48 6.52 -17.11
CA ILE A 243 -11.64 6.87 -15.70
C ILE A 243 -10.40 7.59 -15.17
N SER A 244 -9.20 7.19 -15.58
CA SER A 244 -7.94 7.82 -15.17
C SER A 244 -7.83 9.25 -15.70
N VAL A 245 -8.25 9.49 -16.95
CA VAL A 245 -8.30 10.84 -17.54
C VAL A 245 -9.30 11.72 -16.77
N VAL A 246 -10.52 11.23 -16.52
CA VAL A 246 -11.52 11.95 -15.72
C VAL A 246 -10.99 12.24 -14.32
N THR A 247 -10.35 11.26 -13.69
CA THR A 247 -9.75 11.42 -12.36
C THR A 247 -8.63 12.47 -12.38
N ALA A 248 -7.78 12.48 -13.40
CA ALA A 248 -6.72 13.48 -13.54
C ALA A 248 -7.29 14.91 -13.70
N VAL A 249 -8.35 15.07 -14.49
CA VAL A 249 -9.05 16.36 -14.63
C VAL A 249 -9.66 16.82 -13.31
N LEU A 250 -10.34 15.91 -12.59
CA LEU A 250 -10.88 16.21 -11.26
C LEU A 250 -9.77 16.56 -10.27
N LEU A 251 -8.64 15.85 -10.28
CA LEU A 251 -7.50 16.16 -9.43
C LEU A 251 -6.92 17.54 -9.75
N PHE A 252 -6.79 17.89 -11.03
CA PHE A 252 -6.35 19.22 -11.44
C PHE A 252 -7.29 20.29 -10.87
N PHE A 253 -8.60 20.12 -11.02
CA PHE A 253 -9.58 21.06 -10.49
C PHE A 253 -9.47 21.19 -8.95
N VAL A 254 -9.40 20.07 -8.23
CA VAL A 254 -9.28 20.10 -6.77
C VAL A 254 -7.95 20.71 -6.32
N VAL A 255 -6.83 20.50 -7.04
CA VAL A 255 -5.55 21.14 -6.69
C VAL A 255 -5.61 22.64 -6.99
N ARG A 256 -6.24 23.06 -8.10
CA ARG A 256 -6.42 24.47 -8.43
C ARG A 256 -7.28 25.22 -7.40
N VAL A 257 -8.29 24.57 -6.84
CA VAL A 257 -9.06 25.13 -5.72
C VAL A 257 -8.16 25.37 -4.49
N GLN A 258 -7.14 24.53 -4.27
CA GLN A 258 -6.20 24.66 -3.16
C GLN A 258 -5.07 25.66 -3.43
N ILE A 259 -4.70 25.85 -4.69
CA ILE A 259 -3.60 26.73 -5.14
C ILE A 259 -4.15 27.55 -6.32
N PRO A 260 -4.73 28.74 -6.05
CA PRO A 260 -5.49 29.52 -7.04
C PRO A 260 -4.70 29.88 -8.31
N ASP A 261 -3.38 30.08 -8.18
CA ASP A 261 -2.49 30.53 -9.25
C ASP A 261 -1.81 29.38 -10.02
N LEU A 262 -2.28 28.14 -9.84
CA LEU A 262 -1.62 26.98 -10.41
C LEU A 262 -1.96 26.78 -11.90
N ASN A 263 -0.97 27.04 -12.76
CA ASN A 263 -1.04 26.74 -14.20
C ASN A 263 -0.76 25.26 -14.50
N LEU A 264 -1.09 24.79 -15.71
CA LEU A 264 -0.90 23.38 -16.12
C LEU A 264 0.56 22.91 -15.99
N THR A 265 1.53 23.74 -16.38
CA THR A 265 2.96 23.40 -16.26
C THR A 265 3.36 23.21 -14.79
N SER A 266 2.99 24.17 -13.94
CA SER A 266 3.23 24.12 -12.50
C SER A 266 2.50 22.96 -11.82
N TYR A 267 1.35 22.53 -12.36
CA TYR A 267 0.65 21.32 -11.91
C TYR A 267 1.43 20.04 -12.21
N PHE A 268 1.99 19.90 -13.42
CA PHE A 268 2.80 18.73 -13.77
C PHE A 268 4.11 18.69 -12.97
N GLU A 269 4.77 19.85 -12.78
CA GLU A 269 5.93 19.97 -11.90
C GLU A 269 5.58 19.58 -10.46
N TYR A 270 4.46 20.08 -9.93
CA TYR A 270 3.95 19.71 -8.62
C TYR A 270 3.69 18.20 -8.51
N LEU A 271 3.04 17.59 -9.50
CA LEU A 271 2.77 16.15 -9.53
C LEU A 271 4.05 15.32 -9.58
N LEU A 272 5.00 15.68 -10.45
CA LEU A 272 6.29 14.99 -10.55
C LEU A 272 7.08 15.09 -9.25
N THR A 273 7.08 16.28 -8.64
CA THR A 273 7.72 16.53 -7.35
C THR A 273 7.07 15.71 -6.24
N ARG A 274 5.74 15.60 -6.19
CA ARG A 274 5.04 14.84 -5.15
C ARG A 274 5.06 13.32 -5.35
N LEU A 275 4.97 12.84 -6.59
CA LEU A 275 4.90 11.41 -6.92
C LEU A 275 6.27 10.74 -6.98
N GLY A 276 7.29 11.43 -7.50
CA GLY A 276 8.65 10.90 -7.61
C GLY A 276 9.53 11.38 -6.46
N ILE A 277 9.94 12.65 -6.52
CA ILE A 277 10.96 13.22 -5.62
C ILE A 277 10.55 13.12 -4.17
N GLY A 278 9.30 13.47 -3.83
CA GLY A 278 8.78 13.42 -2.47
C GLY A 278 8.73 12.01 -1.87
N GLN A 279 9.05 10.95 -2.61
CA GLN A 279 9.19 9.58 -2.09
C GLN A 279 10.65 9.20 -1.76
N VAL A 280 11.63 9.92 -2.34
CA VAL A 280 13.07 9.67 -2.19
C VAL A 280 13.83 10.83 -1.56
N GLN A 281 13.21 12.01 -1.44
CA GLN A 281 13.80 13.23 -0.91
C GLN A 281 14.40 13.03 0.49
N GLY A 282 13.71 12.27 1.35
CA GLY A 282 14.22 11.96 2.68
C GLY A 282 15.57 11.24 2.68
N VAL A 283 15.89 10.47 1.64
CA VAL A 283 17.22 9.84 1.53
C VAL A 283 18.28 10.89 1.29
N TYR A 284 18.07 11.79 0.33
CA TYR A 284 19.05 12.83 0.01
C TYR A 284 19.34 13.73 1.22
N GLU A 285 18.30 14.13 1.93
CA GLU A 285 18.43 14.92 3.14
C GLU A 285 19.15 14.14 4.25
N GLN A 286 18.79 12.86 4.45
CA GLN A 286 19.43 12.03 5.46
C GLN A 286 20.93 11.84 5.21
N PHE A 287 21.36 11.69 3.96
CA PHE A 287 22.79 11.59 3.63
C PHE A 287 23.52 12.94 3.74
N GLY A 288 22.80 14.06 3.62
CA GLY A 288 23.32 15.41 3.88
C GLY A 288 23.46 15.72 5.37
N VAL A 289 22.38 15.56 6.15
CA VAL A 289 22.33 15.83 7.59
C VAL A 289 23.11 14.80 8.40
N GLN A 290 23.09 13.54 7.94
CA GLN A 290 23.71 12.40 8.61
C GLN A 290 23.20 12.15 10.03
N LEU A 291 21.88 12.25 10.25
CA LEU A 291 21.29 11.86 11.54
C LEU A 291 21.67 10.42 11.87
N ARG A 292 22.17 10.18 13.09
CA ARG A 292 22.50 8.83 13.56
C ARG A 292 21.92 8.63 14.95
N ASP A 293 20.93 7.75 15.02
CA ASP A 293 20.39 7.29 16.28
C ASP A 293 19.97 5.83 16.15
N PHE A 294 20.54 4.98 17.00
CA PHE A 294 20.20 3.57 17.05
C PHE A 294 18.80 3.36 17.64
N SER A 295 18.28 4.30 18.43
CA SER A 295 16.96 4.22 19.05
C SER A 295 15.81 4.07 18.04
N TYR A 296 16.00 4.52 16.80
CA TYR A 296 15.05 4.30 15.70
C TYR A 296 14.77 2.82 15.40
N ILE A 297 15.61 1.91 15.88
CA ILE A 297 15.40 0.46 15.80
C ILE A 297 14.17 0.02 16.60
N PHE A 298 13.85 0.70 17.70
CA PHE A 298 12.73 0.33 18.57
C PHE A 298 11.40 0.50 17.87
N ASP A 299 11.24 1.47 16.97
CA ASP A 299 10.03 1.60 16.16
C ASP A 299 9.81 0.39 15.22
N GLU A 300 10.89 -0.31 14.84
CA GLU A 300 10.76 -1.49 13.99
C GLU A 300 10.39 -2.77 14.76
N ILE A 301 10.53 -2.78 16.08
CA ILE A 301 10.23 -3.94 16.92
C ILE A 301 8.70 -4.03 17.14
N PRO A 302 8.07 -5.21 16.93
CA PRO A 302 6.66 -5.40 17.24
C PRO A 302 6.40 -5.13 18.72
N PHE A 303 5.29 -4.44 19.03
CA PHE A 303 4.85 -4.13 20.40
C PHE A 303 5.78 -3.21 21.22
N SER A 304 6.84 -2.63 20.65
CA SER A 304 7.72 -1.69 21.37
C SER A 304 6.98 -0.49 21.94
N GLY A 305 5.97 0.02 21.23
CA GLY A 305 5.10 1.11 21.67
C GLY A 305 4.32 0.86 22.97
N PHE A 306 4.25 -0.40 23.45
CA PHE A 306 3.67 -0.69 24.77
C PHE A 306 4.65 -0.47 25.92
N PHE A 307 5.94 -0.47 25.63
CA PHE A 307 7.02 -0.43 26.63
C PHE A 307 7.87 0.82 26.54
N THR A 308 7.86 1.49 25.39
CA THR A 308 8.69 2.63 25.05
C THR A 308 7.94 3.54 24.09
N ASP A 309 8.26 4.83 24.09
CA ASP A 309 7.83 5.78 23.04
C ASP A 309 9.00 5.94 22.05
N PRO A 310 9.11 5.08 21.02
CA PRO A 310 10.25 5.12 20.12
C PRO A 310 10.20 6.37 19.25
N PRO A 311 11.35 7.01 18.97
CA PRO A 311 11.38 8.21 18.15
C PRO A 311 11.04 7.89 16.68
N GLU A 312 10.32 8.81 16.04
CA GLU A 312 9.87 8.68 14.66
C GLU A 312 10.89 9.29 13.70
N TYR A 313 11.76 8.46 13.12
CA TYR A 313 12.81 8.90 12.16
C TYR A 313 12.29 9.90 11.09
N SER A 314 11.16 9.63 10.44
CA SER A 314 10.63 10.53 9.39
C SER A 314 10.23 11.92 9.90
N LYS A 315 9.88 12.05 11.18
CA LYS A 315 9.58 13.34 11.81
C LYS A 315 10.86 14.03 12.25
N ASP A 316 11.77 13.31 12.89
CA ASP A 316 13.07 13.86 13.30
C ASP A 316 13.84 14.41 12.10
N LEU A 317 13.82 13.66 10.99
CA LEU A 317 14.42 14.12 9.74
C LEU A 317 13.71 15.38 9.20
N MET A 318 12.38 15.47 9.30
CA MET A 318 11.64 16.66 8.88
C MET A 318 11.96 17.86 9.77
N MET A 319 12.07 17.66 11.09
CA MET A 319 12.48 18.69 12.06
C MET A 319 13.89 19.19 11.78
N ALA A 320 14.84 18.28 11.54
CA ALA A 320 16.22 18.63 11.27
C ALA A 320 16.41 19.43 9.97
N THR A 321 15.48 19.32 9.02
CA THR A 321 15.58 19.88 7.67
C THR A 321 14.68 21.09 7.46
N LEU A 322 13.37 20.87 7.38
CA LEU A 322 12.37 21.87 6.98
C LEU A 322 11.53 22.40 8.17
N GLY A 323 11.69 21.80 9.35
CA GLY A 323 10.85 22.03 10.53
C GLY A 323 11.53 22.73 11.70
N PHE A 324 12.72 23.31 11.53
CA PHE A 324 13.56 23.82 12.62
C PHE A 324 12.88 24.81 13.59
N SER A 325 11.82 25.50 13.15
CA SER A 325 11.09 26.50 13.94
C SER A 325 9.68 26.08 14.34
N LYS A 326 9.29 24.81 14.18
CA LYS A 326 7.94 24.31 14.45
C LYS A 326 7.96 23.24 15.54
N GLU A 327 6.85 23.11 16.26
CA GLU A 327 6.72 22.05 17.27
C GLU A 327 6.51 20.68 16.62
N PHE A 328 6.88 19.59 17.32
CA PHE A 328 6.79 18.21 16.82
C PHE A 328 5.38 17.84 16.31
N GLU A 329 4.36 18.42 16.91
CA GLU A 329 2.95 18.19 16.59
C GLU A 329 2.50 18.94 15.33
N GLU A 330 3.20 20.00 14.92
CA GLU A 330 2.83 20.85 13.78
C GLU A 330 3.53 20.43 12.47
N ILE A 331 4.44 19.46 12.56
CA ILE A 331 5.33 19.08 11.47
C ILE A 331 4.83 17.78 10.81
N GLY A 332 4.87 17.77 9.48
CA GLY A 332 4.57 16.58 8.69
C GLY A 332 5.67 15.51 8.79
N VAL A 333 5.50 14.42 8.05
CA VAL A 333 6.54 13.39 7.92
C VAL A 333 7.26 13.55 6.59
N MET A 334 8.59 13.39 6.59
CA MET A 334 9.34 13.30 5.35
C MET A 334 9.42 11.85 4.89
N ASN A 335 8.84 11.54 3.73
CA ASN A 335 8.96 10.21 3.15
C ASN A 335 10.39 9.97 2.67
N SER A 336 10.91 8.80 3.00
CA SER A 336 12.20 8.31 2.56
C SER A 336 12.06 6.91 1.98
N PHE A 337 12.91 6.55 1.02
CA PHE A 337 13.19 5.13 0.75
C PHE A 337 13.83 4.50 2.01
N PHE A 338 13.59 3.22 2.27
CA PHE A 338 14.02 2.56 3.53
C PHE A 338 15.51 2.74 3.88
N VAL A 339 16.34 2.98 2.87
CA VAL A 339 17.79 3.18 3.00
C VAL A 339 18.14 4.41 3.86
N GLY A 340 17.28 5.43 3.91
CA GLY A 340 17.49 6.58 4.80
C GLY A 340 17.51 6.17 6.28
N LYS A 341 16.43 5.53 6.74
CA LYS A 341 16.35 4.99 8.12
C LYS A 341 17.42 3.91 8.37
N ALA A 342 17.79 3.13 7.34
CA ALA A 342 18.92 2.20 7.43
C ALA A 342 20.25 2.90 7.76
N PHE A 343 20.53 4.01 7.08
CA PHE A 343 21.71 4.81 7.37
C PHE A 343 21.67 5.40 8.79
N ALA A 344 20.50 5.86 9.24
CA ALA A 344 20.34 6.43 10.57
C ALA A 344 20.62 5.42 11.70
N ILE A 345 20.17 4.17 11.55
CA ILE A 345 20.33 3.13 12.56
C ILE A 345 21.74 2.52 12.53
N GLY A 346 22.23 2.14 11.36
CA GLY A 346 23.41 1.29 11.21
C GLY A 346 24.44 1.77 10.20
N GLY A 347 24.34 3.02 9.75
CA GLY A 347 25.26 3.62 8.79
C GLY A 347 25.31 2.88 7.45
N TYR A 348 26.45 2.97 6.77
CA TYR A 348 26.66 2.35 5.46
C TYR A 348 26.51 0.82 5.48
N PHE A 349 26.85 0.16 6.59
CA PHE A 349 26.69 -1.29 6.69
C PHE A 349 25.21 -1.67 6.49
N LEU A 350 24.31 -1.04 7.26
CA LEU A 350 22.89 -1.34 7.16
C LEU A 350 22.26 -0.84 5.86
N VAL A 351 22.80 0.21 5.23
CA VAL A 351 22.41 0.65 3.87
C VAL A 351 22.54 -0.49 2.84
N PHE A 352 23.64 -1.25 2.86
CA PHE A 352 23.87 -2.31 1.89
C PHE A 352 23.23 -3.65 2.26
N VAL A 353 23.02 -3.91 3.57
CA VAL A 353 22.38 -5.14 4.05
C VAL A 353 20.85 -5.04 4.05
N SER A 354 20.30 -3.84 4.26
CA SER A 354 18.85 -3.63 4.35
C SER A 354 18.03 -4.11 3.14
N PRO A 355 18.47 -4.04 1.87
CA PRO A 355 17.71 -4.59 0.74
C PRO A 355 17.47 -6.09 0.89
N VAL A 356 18.42 -6.83 1.46
CA VAL A 356 18.30 -8.28 1.71
C VAL A 356 17.24 -8.53 2.78
N ILE A 357 17.31 -7.81 3.90
CA ILE A 357 16.36 -7.96 5.01
C ILE A 357 14.94 -7.58 4.56
N VAL A 358 14.80 -6.43 3.89
CA VAL A 358 13.53 -5.93 3.38
C VAL A 358 12.92 -6.90 2.37
N ALA A 359 13.71 -7.40 1.41
CA ALA A 359 13.22 -8.39 0.44
C ALA A 359 12.77 -9.69 1.11
N PHE A 360 13.56 -10.20 2.06
CA PHE A 360 13.23 -11.43 2.78
C PHE A 360 11.91 -11.28 3.55
N ASN A 361 11.78 -10.22 4.35
CA ASN A 361 10.58 -9.96 5.15
C ASN A 361 9.37 -9.66 4.27
N TYR A 362 9.53 -8.95 3.15
CA TYR A 362 8.45 -8.74 2.19
C TYR A 362 7.96 -10.07 1.60
N CYS A 363 8.87 -10.95 1.15
CA CYS A 363 8.51 -12.29 0.68
C CYS A 363 7.85 -13.15 1.76
N LEU A 364 8.35 -13.09 3.00
CA LEU A 364 7.79 -13.78 4.16
C LEU A 364 6.34 -13.34 4.41
N ILE A 365 6.07 -12.03 4.41
CA ILE A 365 4.73 -11.46 4.59
C ILE A 365 3.80 -11.95 3.47
N VAL A 366 4.19 -11.82 2.20
CA VAL A 366 3.34 -12.27 1.10
C VAL A 366 3.08 -13.76 1.18
N SER A 367 4.09 -14.57 1.50
CA SER A 367 3.96 -16.01 1.68
C SER A 367 2.99 -16.35 2.83
N PHE A 368 3.09 -15.66 3.96
CA PHE A 368 2.17 -15.79 5.09
C PHE A 368 0.72 -15.50 4.68
N VAL A 369 0.51 -14.43 3.91
CA VAL A 369 -0.82 -14.04 3.44
C VAL A 369 -1.38 -15.06 2.44
N VAL A 370 -0.56 -15.57 1.51
CA VAL A 370 -0.95 -16.65 0.59
C VAL A 370 -1.38 -17.88 1.36
N CYS A 371 -0.57 -18.32 2.33
CA CYS A 371 -0.87 -19.47 3.16
C CYS A 371 -2.16 -19.28 3.97
N SER A 372 -2.39 -18.08 4.50
CA SER A 372 -3.61 -17.74 5.26
C SER A 372 -4.86 -17.87 4.38
N PHE A 373 -4.86 -17.28 3.19
CA PHE A 373 -5.99 -17.40 2.25
C PHE A 373 -6.23 -18.83 1.78
N ARG A 374 -5.15 -19.59 1.52
CA ARG A 374 -5.27 -21.01 1.12
C ARG A 374 -5.83 -21.88 2.24
N LYS A 375 -5.37 -21.70 3.48
CA LYS A 375 -5.79 -22.56 4.60
C LYS A 375 -7.16 -22.17 5.18
N LEU A 376 -7.43 -20.87 5.32
CA LEU A 376 -8.67 -20.39 5.97
C LEU A 376 -9.83 -20.33 4.98
N LEU A 377 -9.62 -19.85 3.76
CA LEU A 377 -10.68 -19.70 2.76
C LEU A 377 -10.73 -20.83 1.72
N TYR A 378 -9.78 -21.79 1.76
CA TYR A 378 -9.64 -22.85 0.76
C TYR A 378 -9.56 -22.32 -0.68
N LEU A 379 -8.89 -21.18 -0.85
CA LEU A 379 -8.72 -20.59 -2.16
C LEU A 379 -7.72 -21.39 -3.01
N PRO A 380 -7.98 -21.54 -4.33
CA PRO A 380 -6.96 -21.99 -5.27
C PRO A 380 -5.70 -21.14 -5.15
N LYS A 381 -4.53 -21.77 -5.34
CA LYS A 381 -3.24 -21.12 -5.14
C LYS A 381 -3.11 -19.83 -5.95
N TYR A 382 -3.54 -19.84 -7.21
CA TYR A 382 -3.52 -18.67 -8.10
C TYR A 382 -4.32 -17.49 -7.54
N SER A 383 -5.56 -17.72 -7.12
CA SER A 383 -6.41 -16.68 -6.51
C SER A 383 -5.83 -16.15 -5.21
N ALA A 384 -5.32 -17.04 -4.35
CA ALA A 384 -4.67 -16.65 -3.10
C ALA A 384 -3.43 -15.78 -3.40
N GLN A 385 -2.60 -16.15 -4.37
CA GLN A 385 -1.44 -15.38 -4.81
C GLN A 385 -1.81 -13.98 -5.28
N ILE A 386 -2.82 -13.83 -6.14
CA ILE A 386 -3.28 -12.51 -6.63
C ILE A 386 -3.76 -11.63 -5.48
N ILE A 387 -4.66 -12.15 -4.64
CA ILE A 387 -5.21 -11.38 -3.52
C ILE A 387 -4.07 -10.95 -2.59
N SER A 388 -3.16 -11.87 -2.28
CA SER A 388 -2.06 -11.62 -1.36
C SER A 388 -1.11 -10.56 -1.87
N ILE A 389 -0.65 -10.66 -3.13
CA ILE A 389 0.30 -9.68 -3.64
C ILE A 389 -0.34 -8.31 -3.82
N LEU A 390 -1.58 -8.21 -4.31
CA LEU A 390 -2.29 -6.93 -4.42
C LEU A 390 -2.54 -6.32 -3.04
N PHE A 391 -2.94 -7.13 -2.05
CA PHE A 391 -3.15 -6.66 -0.69
C PHE A 391 -1.85 -6.15 -0.07
N VAL A 392 -0.81 -7.00 -0.04
CA VAL A 392 0.46 -6.66 0.61
C VAL A 392 1.14 -5.47 -0.07
N SER A 393 1.24 -5.45 -1.40
CA SER A 393 1.85 -4.31 -2.13
C SER A 393 1.04 -3.02 -2.06
N SER A 394 -0.23 -3.11 -1.67
CA SER A 394 -1.04 -1.93 -1.44
C SER A 394 -0.79 -1.35 -0.04
N VAL A 395 -0.64 -2.19 0.97
CA VAL A 395 -0.58 -1.77 2.38
C VAL A 395 0.85 -1.64 2.92
N ILE A 396 1.81 -2.31 2.29
CA ILE A 396 3.22 -2.27 2.63
C ILE A 396 3.99 -1.65 1.46
N ALA A 397 4.54 -0.48 1.74
CA ALA A 397 5.38 0.30 0.84
C ALA A 397 6.86 0.11 1.20
N PHE A 398 7.73 0.12 0.19
CA PHE A 398 9.18 0.29 0.26
C PHE A 398 9.60 1.77 0.46
N THR A 399 8.68 2.70 0.23
CA THR A 399 8.82 4.13 0.56
C THR A 399 8.08 4.46 1.85
N GLY A 400 8.56 5.45 2.60
CA GLY A 400 8.10 5.72 3.97
C GLY A 400 8.86 4.89 5.02
N ASP A 401 10.19 4.91 4.93
CA ASP A 401 11.14 4.24 5.83
C ASP A 401 11.15 2.71 5.73
N PHE A 402 11.68 2.02 6.75
CA PHE A 402 11.60 0.56 6.85
C PHE A 402 10.16 0.05 6.97
N ASN A 403 9.23 0.88 7.45
CA ASN A 403 7.80 0.57 7.46
C ASN A 403 7.46 -0.74 8.19
N GLY A 404 8.22 -1.13 9.23
CA GLY A 404 8.04 -2.38 9.96
C GLY A 404 8.59 -3.62 9.25
N LEU A 405 9.42 -3.46 8.21
CA LEU A 405 10.06 -4.54 7.45
C LEU A 405 11.40 -4.99 8.03
N LEU A 406 11.99 -4.28 9.01
CA LEU A 406 13.26 -4.71 9.58
C LEU A 406 13.10 -5.94 10.50
N PHE A 407 12.13 -5.91 11.44
CA PHE A 407 11.81 -7.01 12.35
C PHE A 407 10.43 -7.64 12.13
N ALA A 408 9.93 -7.58 10.90
CA ALA A 408 8.65 -8.18 10.52
C ALA A 408 7.45 -7.74 11.39
N LYS A 409 7.48 -6.53 11.98
CA LYS A 409 6.35 -5.90 12.71
C LYS A 409 5.05 -5.96 11.92
N ARG A 410 5.12 -5.82 10.60
CA ARG A 410 3.97 -5.93 9.70
C ARG A 410 3.32 -7.32 9.67
N ILE A 411 4.06 -8.41 9.91
CA ILE A 411 3.47 -9.76 10.00
C ILE A 411 2.53 -9.85 11.19
N PHE A 412 2.93 -9.33 12.35
CA PHE A 412 2.09 -9.35 13.56
C PHE A 412 0.82 -8.54 13.36
N LEU A 413 0.92 -7.34 12.77
CA LEU A 413 -0.24 -6.51 12.44
C LEU A 413 -1.20 -7.18 11.46
N ILE A 414 -0.67 -7.81 10.40
CA ILE A 414 -1.50 -8.56 9.43
C ILE A 414 -2.12 -9.80 10.09
N SER A 415 -1.38 -10.49 10.97
CA SER A 415 -1.88 -11.64 11.72
C SER A 415 -3.06 -11.26 12.61
N PHE A 416 -2.94 -10.15 13.34
CA PHE A 416 -4.03 -9.60 14.15
C PHE A 416 -5.24 -9.23 13.28
N PHE A 417 -5.02 -8.53 12.16
CA PHE A 417 -6.07 -8.19 11.21
C PHE A 417 -6.80 -9.43 10.66
N PHE A 418 -6.06 -10.49 10.29
CA PHE A 418 -6.65 -11.74 9.85
C PHE A 418 -7.34 -12.51 10.97
N GLY A 419 -6.87 -12.35 12.22
CA GLY A 419 -7.56 -12.83 13.40
C GLY A 419 -8.96 -12.24 13.56
N ILE A 420 -9.14 -10.96 13.22
CA ILE A 420 -10.44 -10.28 13.30
C ILE A 420 -11.32 -10.52 12.07
N THR A 421 -10.73 -10.72 10.89
CA THR A 421 -11.48 -10.82 9.63
C THR A 421 -11.65 -12.25 9.13
N LEU A 422 -10.55 -12.98 8.94
CA LEU A 422 -10.56 -14.31 8.32
C LEU A 422 -10.97 -15.43 9.29
N ILE A 423 -10.59 -15.35 10.56
CA ILE A 423 -10.97 -16.38 11.54
C ILE A 423 -12.50 -16.39 11.77
N PRO A 424 -13.18 -15.25 12.01
CA PRO A 424 -14.63 -15.25 12.10
C PRO A 424 -15.29 -15.72 10.81
N ALA A 425 -14.75 -15.37 9.64
CA ALA A 425 -15.25 -15.86 8.36
C ALA A 425 -15.18 -17.38 8.26
N TYR A 426 -14.04 -17.96 8.66
CA TYR A 426 -13.84 -19.40 8.71
C TYR A 426 -14.83 -20.08 9.67
N LEU A 427 -14.97 -19.56 10.89
CA LEU A 427 -15.84 -20.14 11.92
C LEU A 427 -17.31 -20.10 11.50
N ILE A 428 -17.79 -18.96 10.99
CA ILE A 428 -19.18 -18.81 10.53
C ILE A 428 -19.46 -19.72 9.33
N ALA A 429 -18.52 -19.85 8.39
CA ALA A 429 -18.66 -20.75 7.26
C ALA A 429 -18.69 -22.22 7.70
N TYR A 430 -17.83 -22.60 8.65
CA TYR A 430 -17.79 -23.95 9.21
C TYR A 430 -19.11 -24.32 9.91
N LEU A 431 -19.61 -23.43 10.77
CA LEU A 431 -20.90 -23.62 11.45
C LEU A 431 -22.07 -23.71 10.46
N SER A 432 -22.07 -22.85 9.44
CA SER A 432 -23.10 -22.86 8.38
C SER A 432 -23.11 -24.18 7.61
N TYR A 433 -21.93 -24.72 7.29
CA TYR A 433 -21.80 -26.00 6.59
C TYR A 433 -22.24 -27.17 7.47
N ARG A 434 -21.81 -27.20 8.74
CA ARG A 434 -22.23 -28.23 9.71
C ARG A 434 -23.74 -28.26 9.88
N ASN A 435 -24.39 -27.10 9.96
CA ASN A 435 -25.85 -27.02 10.10
C ASN A 435 -26.61 -27.52 8.86
N ARG A 436 -26.07 -27.36 7.65
CA ARG A 436 -26.65 -27.94 6.42
C ARG A 436 -26.59 -29.47 6.44
N LEU A 437 -25.46 -30.04 6.87
CA LEU A 437 -25.29 -31.49 7.01
C LEU A 437 -26.28 -32.08 8.04
N ILE A 438 -26.46 -31.41 9.19
CA ILE A 438 -27.39 -31.88 10.24
C ILE A 438 -28.85 -31.82 9.76
N LYS A 439 -29.23 -30.80 8.98
CA LYS A 439 -30.61 -30.61 8.51
C LYS A 439 -30.97 -31.47 7.29
N GLY A 440 -30.04 -32.26 6.74
CA GLY A 440 -30.33 -33.14 5.60
C GLY A 440 -30.75 -32.43 4.30
N VAL A 441 -30.56 -31.12 4.21
CA VAL A 441 -30.91 -30.33 3.02
C VAL A 441 -29.81 -30.54 2.00
N ARG A 442 -30.05 -31.45 1.05
CA ARG A 442 -29.21 -31.67 -0.14
C ARG A 442 -29.32 -30.50 -1.10
#